data_AF-A0A662I2W2-F1
#
_entry.id   AF-A0A662I2W2-F1
#
_cell.length_a   1.000
_cell.length_b   1.000
_cell.length_c   1.000
_cell.angle_alpha   90.00
_cell.angle_beta   90.00
_cell.angle_gamma   90.00
#
_symmetry.space_group_name_H-M   'P 1'
#
loop_
_entity.id
_entity.type
_entity.pdbx_description
1 polymer ?
#
loop_
_entity_poly.entity_id
_entity_poly.type
_entity_poly.pdbx_seq_one_letter_code
_entity_poly.pdbx_strand_id
1 'polypeptide(L)'
;MLRIKYYDIKYPPEVLPVEVRKVLDTIDEDLRNMGITDVKWYFEEDEQRLVFLIEGERPEEAFNLIESRLSESGIVFSEIVSACVETSASIYEEYKRYIPLLLKYLAYEKVARVLLKEYSLRKLSVEQLISLNLAYPSGDLNSRGRAVLEKEELFLSFVNNYGETLKSIPEKSLSLIAVLYEKRKYCGEDFVSFLSNVLELDSIEPLIQKELISKDLTLTPNAQKLAKAFKSLVEEVEQARSKYMSKGILLKVFSELDSMYKYIVLKSGEKTEFSHAKIFESIVEAGVDSNVALMALNKASEDLVSEKVSSLEVVELVKNSLNVFDPSGKASSLYEFYLTARNYIVVENEVLSRKLLREMAEPFFKDFEPIRAVLDDVIEKVYDSIRSICSLAAPRVVFLKDYYSIKLSRKFVEDILKEALYTAMPLLKFLNRVEEAELKTYIASRLKSILSYLSMKSDVFSTLYELISILLLSFKTVPGPSLVTNLLILAQKAKTAKQSSREILISFSESDLNRIVDFCRKLQNDINRRKVSPETVFVAQKVIETALSKLI
;
A
#
# COMPACT_ATOMS: atom_id res chain seq x y z
N MET A 1 -6.12 18.51 0.86
CA MET A 1 -5.79 17.55 1.94
C MET A 1 -6.86 16.48 1.94
N LEU A 2 -6.49 15.20 1.82
CA LEU A 2 -7.44 14.08 1.88
C LEU A 2 -7.55 13.57 3.32
N ARG A 3 -8.78 13.40 3.81
CA ARG A 3 -9.06 12.82 5.13
C ARG A 3 -10.18 11.80 5.05
N ILE A 4 -10.12 10.80 5.91
CA ILE A 4 -11.09 9.72 5.99
C ILE A 4 -11.61 9.62 7.42
N LYS A 5 -12.93 9.61 7.58
CA LYS A 5 -13.62 9.28 8.84
C LYS A 5 -14.53 8.07 8.67
N TYR A 6 -14.59 7.26 9.72
CA TYR A 6 -15.43 6.07 9.80
C TYR A 6 -16.46 6.25 10.93
N TYR A 7 -17.71 5.88 10.67
CA TYR A 7 -18.81 5.98 11.62
C TYR A 7 -19.50 4.63 11.75
N ASP A 8 -19.68 4.14 12.98
CA ASP A 8 -20.56 3.00 13.25
C ASP A 8 -21.98 3.54 13.28
N ILE A 9 -22.88 2.93 12.51
CA ILE A 9 -24.26 3.39 12.37
C ILE A 9 -25.24 2.34 12.89
N LYS A 10 -26.23 2.78 13.68
CA LYS A 10 -27.38 1.96 14.08
C LYS A 10 -28.62 2.49 13.39
N TYR A 11 -28.71 2.25 12.08
CA TYR A 11 -29.79 2.78 11.24
C TYR A 11 -30.16 1.76 10.16
N PRO A 12 -31.43 1.69 9.70
CA PRO A 12 -31.82 0.76 8.66
C PRO A 12 -31.01 0.94 7.37
N PRO A 13 -30.33 -0.12 6.87
CA PRO A 13 -29.41 -0.04 5.74
C PRO A 13 -30.08 0.39 4.43
N GLU A 14 -31.39 0.15 4.31
CA GLU A 14 -32.20 0.49 3.13
C GLU A 14 -32.52 2.00 3.04
N VAL A 15 -32.49 2.73 4.17
CA VAL A 15 -32.90 4.14 4.27
C VAL A 15 -31.69 5.06 4.39
N LEU A 16 -30.60 4.57 4.99
CA LEU A 16 -29.40 5.34 5.28
C LEU A 16 -28.75 5.99 4.05
N PRO A 17 -28.56 5.31 2.90
CA PRO A 17 -27.93 5.92 1.73
C PRO A 17 -28.74 7.10 1.16
N VAL A 18 -30.06 7.04 1.26
CA VAL A 18 -30.97 8.08 0.77
C VAL A 18 -30.86 9.34 1.63
N GLU A 19 -30.81 9.18 2.96
CA GLU A 19 -30.69 10.31 3.88
C GLU A 19 -29.30 10.95 3.89
N VAL A 20 -28.24 10.15 3.78
CA VAL A 20 -26.87 10.69 3.64
C VAL A 20 -26.76 11.54 2.37
N ARG A 21 -27.32 11.09 1.25
CA ARG A 21 -27.32 11.85 0.00
C ARG A 21 -28.09 13.18 0.12
N LYS A 22 -29.28 13.16 0.71
CA LYS A 22 -30.06 14.40 0.95
C LYS A 22 -29.30 15.40 1.81
N VAL A 23 -28.64 14.93 2.86
CA VAL A 23 -27.81 15.79 3.72
C VAL A 23 -26.70 16.46 2.92
N LEU A 24 -25.96 15.70 2.12
CA LEU A 24 -24.87 16.23 1.31
C LEU A 24 -25.35 17.23 0.25
N ASP A 25 -26.46 16.95 -0.43
CA ASP A 25 -27.05 17.85 -1.42
C ASP A 25 -27.43 19.21 -0.79
N THR A 26 -27.80 19.21 0.49
CA THR A 26 -28.22 20.42 1.22
C THR A 26 -27.03 21.31 1.62
N ILE A 27 -25.83 20.75 1.75
CA ILE A 27 -24.63 21.46 2.22
C ILE A 27 -23.55 21.62 1.13
N ASP A 28 -23.84 21.27 -0.13
CA ASP A 28 -22.85 21.31 -1.23
C ASP A 28 -22.22 22.70 -1.41
N GLU A 29 -23.01 23.78 -1.35
CA GLU A 29 -22.48 25.15 -1.44
C GLU A 29 -21.57 25.50 -0.25
N ASP A 30 -21.94 25.09 0.96
CA ASP A 30 -21.14 25.31 2.17
C ASP A 30 -19.80 24.57 2.10
N LEU A 31 -19.82 23.32 1.60
CA LEU A 31 -18.62 22.51 1.38
C LEU A 31 -17.69 23.18 0.35
N ARG A 32 -18.23 23.70 -0.76
CA ARG A 32 -17.43 24.43 -1.76
C ARG A 32 -16.83 25.71 -1.19
N ASN A 33 -17.59 26.47 -0.39
CA ASN A 33 -17.11 27.67 0.30
C ASN A 33 -15.99 27.39 1.32
N MET A 34 -15.94 26.16 1.85
CA MET A 34 -14.85 25.67 2.71
C MET A 34 -13.59 25.25 1.94
N GLY A 35 -13.60 25.33 0.60
CA GLY A 35 -12.49 24.88 -0.24
C GLY A 35 -12.42 23.36 -0.38
N ILE A 36 -13.55 22.66 -0.25
CA ILE A 36 -13.65 21.21 -0.49
C ILE A 36 -13.76 20.96 -1.98
N THR A 37 -12.87 20.10 -2.49
CA THR A 37 -12.77 19.73 -3.90
C THR A 37 -13.47 18.42 -4.21
N ASP A 38 -13.55 17.49 -3.24
CA ASP A 38 -14.24 16.21 -3.41
C ASP A 38 -14.79 15.69 -2.06
N VAL A 39 -15.98 15.09 -2.09
CA VAL A 39 -16.57 14.36 -0.96
C VAL A 39 -17.10 13.03 -1.49
N LYS A 40 -16.46 11.94 -1.07
CA LYS A 40 -16.91 10.57 -1.35
C LYS A 40 -17.41 9.94 -0.08
N TRP A 41 -18.44 9.12 -0.21
CA TRP A 41 -18.91 8.31 0.90
C TRP A 41 -19.39 6.97 0.40
N TYR A 42 -19.38 5.98 1.27
CA TYR A 42 -20.02 4.70 1.02
C TYR A 42 -20.49 4.10 2.33
N PHE A 43 -21.52 3.27 2.25
CA PHE A 43 -22.01 2.51 3.38
C PHE A 43 -21.61 1.04 3.21
N GLU A 44 -20.85 0.54 4.17
CA GLU A 44 -20.46 -0.85 4.23
C GLU A 44 -21.52 -1.65 5.00
N GLU A 45 -22.46 -2.22 4.25
CA GLU A 45 -23.62 -2.95 4.78
C GLU A 45 -23.24 -4.07 5.76
N ASP A 46 -22.13 -4.77 5.46
CA ASP A 46 -21.60 -5.88 6.26
C ASP A 46 -21.08 -5.43 7.64
N GLU A 47 -20.64 -4.17 7.76
CA GLU A 47 -20.10 -3.59 9.00
C GLU A 47 -21.06 -2.60 9.67
N GLN A 48 -22.19 -2.27 9.02
CA GLN A 48 -23.05 -1.14 9.40
C GLN A 48 -22.24 0.16 9.57
N ARG A 49 -21.24 0.35 8.71
CA ARG A 49 -20.32 1.49 8.79
C ARG A 49 -20.52 2.45 7.64
N LEU A 50 -20.55 3.74 7.98
CA LEU A 50 -20.53 4.81 7.00
C LEU A 50 -19.12 5.39 6.94
N VAL A 51 -18.56 5.43 5.74
CA VAL A 51 -17.21 5.95 5.49
C VAL A 51 -17.31 7.20 4.67
N PHE A 52 -16.62 8.26 5.09
CA PHE A 52 -16.50 9.51 4.34
C PHE A 52 -15.04 9.81 4.03
N LEU A 53 -14.77 10.17 2.78
CA LEU A 53 -13.52 10.71 2.29
C LEU A 53 -13.74 12.15 1.83
N ILE A 54 -13.02 13.09 2.42
CA ILE A 54 -13.12 14.51 2.08
C ILE A 54 -11.76 15.00 1.62
N GLU A 55 -11.71 15.56 0.41
CA GLU A 55 -10.55 16.23 -0.16
C GLU A 55 -10.81 17.73 -0.21
N GLY A 56 -9.94 18.53 0.43
CA GLY A 56 -10.09 19.99 0.39
C GLY A 56 -9.09 20.76 1.23
N GLU A 57 -9.31 22.07 1.34
CA GLU A 57 -8.55 22.98 2.19
C GLU A 57 -8.93 22.81 3.68
N ARG A 58 -10.23 22.65 3.99
CA ARG A 58 -10.75 22.57 5.36
C ARG A 58 -11.60 21.31 5.64
N PRO A 59 -11.03 20.10 5.48
CA PRO A 59 -11.78 18.85 5.62
C PRO A 59 -12.38 18.61 7.01
N GLU A 60 -11.77 19.12 8.09
CA GLU A 60 -12.32 18.99 9.45
C GLU A 60 -13.59 19.82 9.68
N GLU A 61 -13.63 21.04 9.13
CA GLU A 61 -14.84 21.88 9.19
C GLU A 61 -15.98 21.24 8.40
N ALA A 62 -15.66 20.63 7.25
CA ALA A 62 -16.59 19.87 6.44
C ALA A 62 -17.13 18.62 7.17
N PHE A 63 -16.29 17.85 7.86
CA PHE A 63 -16.76 16.71 8.67
C PHE A 63 -17.72 17.16 9.78
N ASN A 64 -17.39 18.23 10.51
CA ASN A 64 -18.26 18.74 11.58
C ASN A 64 -19.64 19.16 11.03
N LEU A 65 -19.67 19.78 9.85
CA LEU A 65 -20.92 20.16 9.19
C LEU A 65 -21.75 18.93 8.79
N ILE A 66 -21.11 17.94 8.16
CA ILE A 66 -21.75 16.68 7.77
C ILE A 66 -22.33 15.95 9.00
N GLU A 67 -21.55 15.82 10.07
CA GLU A 67 -21.96 15.18 11.32
C GLU A 67 -23.16 15.89 11.96
N SER A 68 -23.15 17.24 11.99
CA SER A 68 -24.28 18.03 12.51
C SER A 68 -25.57 17.74 11.74
N ARG A 69 -25.50 17.72 10.40
CA ARG A 69 -26.69 17.51 9.55
C ARG A 69 -27.20 16.08 9.56
N LEU A 70 -26.30 15.09 9.62
CA LEU A 70 -26.68 13.68 9.79
C LEU A 70 -27.40 13.47 11.14
N SER A 71 -26.92 14.14 12.20
CA SER A 71 -27.56 14.10 13.52
C SER A 71 -28.93 14.77 13.53
N GLU A 72 -29.07 15.93 12.87
CA GLU A 72 -30.36 16.61 12.66
C GLU A 72 -31.38 15.76 11.89
N SER A 73 -30.89 14.89 11.00
CA SER A 73 -31.71 13.95 10.21
C SER A 73 -32.08 12.67 10.98
N GLY A 74 -31.73 12.59 12.26
CA GLY A 74 -32.07 11.47 13.14
C GLY A 74 -31.18 10.23 13.00
N ILE A 75 -30.05 10.34 12.29
CA ILE A 75 -29.09 9.25 12.16
C ILE A 75 -28.21 9.23 13.42
N VAL A 76 -28.25 8.13 14.16
CA VAL A 76 -27.39 7.92 15.33
C VAL A 76 -26.13 7.20 14.88
N PHE A 77 -24.99 7.86 15.05
CA PHE A 77 -23.68 7.33 14.68
C PHE A 77 -22.62 7.64 15.74
N SER A 78 -21.58 6.82 15.80
CA SER A 78 -20.40 7.05 16.63
C SER A 78 -19.14 7.06 15.77
N GLU A 79 -18.34 8.12 15.88
CA GLU A 79 -17.05 8.23 15.19
C GLU A 79 -16.06 7.17 15.72
N ILE A 80 -15.45 6.43 14.79
CA ILE A 80 -14.56 5.31 15.10
C ILE A 80 -13.09 5.74 14.98
N VAL A 81 -12.68 6.38 13.86
CA VAL A 81 -11.29 6.81 13.58
C VAL A 81 -11.25 7.92 12.51
N SER A 82 -10.33 8.89 12.66
CA SER A 82 -9.86 9.78 11.58
C SER A 82 -8.42 9.39 11.20
N ALA A 83 -8.16 8.91 9.99
CA ALA A 83 -6.83 8.48 9.55
C ALA A 83 -6.27 9.38 8.42
N CYS A 84 -4.96 9.66 8.50
CA CYS A 84 -4.14 10.19 7.41
C CYS A 84 -3.20 9.06 6.97
N VAL A 85 -3.30 8.61 5.72
CA VAL A 85 -2.62 7.41 5.24
C VAL A 85 -1.23 7.77 4.71
N GLU A 86 -0.18 7.37 5.43
CA GLU A 86 1.16 7.19 4.86
C GLU A 86 1.66 5.79 5.25
N THR A 87 1.79 4.91 4.27
CA THR A 87 2.28 3.55 4.44
C THR A 87 3.79 3.52 4.68
N SER A 88 4.24 2.83 5.71
CA SER A 88 5.67 2.61 6.02
C SER A 88 6.15 1.27 5.47
N ALA A 89 7.32 1.28 4.85
CA ALA A 89 7.88 0.16 4.09
C ALA A 89 9.13 -0.40 4.81
N SER A 90 9.31 -1.73 4.77
CA SER A 90 10.41 -2.48 5.40
C SER A 90 11.80 -2.23 4.75
N ILE A 91 12.89 -2.74 5.35
CA ILE A 91 14.27 -2.57 4.83
C ILE A 91 14.44 -3.15 3.41
N TYR A 92 13.74 -4.24 3.06
CA TYR A 92 13.71 -4.76 1.69
C TYR A 92 12.86 -3.91 0.75
N GLU A 93 11.80 -3.25 1.24
CA GLU A 93 11.07 -2.24 0.46
C GLU A 93 11.97 -1.04 0.11
N GLU A 94 12.90 -0.65 1.00
CA GLU A 94 13.86 0.40 0.69
C GLU A 94 14.73 0.04 -0.52
N TYR A 95 15.03 -1.24 -0.73
CA TYR A 95 15.80 -1.70 -1.90
C TYR A 95 14.92 -1.88 -3.13
N LYS A 96 13.66 -2.33 -2.96
CA LYS A 96 12.68 -2.45 -4.05
C LYS A 96 12.47 -1.14 -4.80
N ARG A 97 12.57 0.02 -4.15
CA ARG A 97 12.48 1.33 -4.81
C ARG A 97 13.54 1.55 -5.91
N TYR A 98 14.64 0.79 -5.88
CA TYR A 98 15.69 0.85 -6.90
C TYR A 98 15.48 -0.14 -8.05
N ILE A 99 14.56 -1.10 -7.95
CA ILE A 99 14.24 -2.05 -9.04
C ILE A 99 13.79 -1.30 -10.31
N PRO A 100 12.85 -0.32 -10.26
CA PRO A 100 12.46 0.41 -11.47
C PRO A 100 13.64 1.13 -12.12
N LEU A 101 14.55 1.69 -11.30
CA LEU A 101 15.75 2.37 -11.77
C LEU A 101 16.74 1.39 -12.43
N LEU A 102 16.94 0.22 -11.82
CA LEU A 102 17.76 -0.88 -12.33
C LEU A 102 17.24 -1.39 -13.68
N LEU A 103 15.94 -1.66 -13.78
CA LEU A 103 15.29 -2.13 -15.01
C LEU A 103 15.34 -1.06 -16.12
N LYS A 104 15.21 0.22 -15.76
CA LYS A 104 15.39 1.35 -16.69
C LYS A 104 16.79 1.34 -17.27
N TYR A 105 17.83 1.28 -16.43
CA TYR A 105 19.21 1.23 -16.88
C TYR A 105 19.50 -0.02 -17.73
N LEU A 106 18.94 -1.18 -17.35
CA LEU A 106 19.08 -2.42 -18.09
C LEU A 106 18.52 -2.34 -19.51
N ALA A 107 17.36 -1.70 -19.68
CA ALA A 107 16.77 -1.50 -21.00
C ALA A 107 17.73 -0.74 -21.93
N TYR A 108 18.41 0.30 -21.43
CA TYR A 108 19.34 1.11 -22.23
C TYR A 108 20.74 0.49 -22.36
N GLU A 109 21.18 -0.32 -21.38
CA GLU A 109 22.42 -1.09 -21.51
C GLU A 109 22.33 -2.07 -22.68
N LYS A 110 21.18 -2.75 -22.84
CA LYS A 110 20.94 -3.65 -23.97
C LYS A 110 21.08 -2.94 -25.32
N VAL A 111 20.54 -1.72 -25.43
CA VAL A 111 20.69 -0.88 -26.64
C VAL A 111 22.17 -0.56 -26.89
N ALA A 112 22.88 -0.07 -25.87
CA ALA A 112 24.31 0.24 -25.99
C ALA A 112 25.13 -0.99 -26.41
N ARG A 113 24.79 -2.18 -25.89
CA ARG A 113 25.46 -3.45 -26.23
C ARG A 113 25.17 -3.93 -27.64
N VAL A 114 23.97 -3.72 -28.15
CA VAL A 114 23.65 -4.01 -29.56
C VAL A 114 24.40 -3.05 -30.49
N LEU A 115 24.48 -1.78 -30.12
CA LEU A 115 25.21 -0.78 -30.90
C LEU A 115 26.72 -1.00 -30.95
N LEU A 116 27.32 -1.69 -29.96
CA LEU A 116 28.71 -2.15 -30.04
C LEU A 116 28.96 -3.09 -31.24
N LYS A 117 27.93 -3.78 -31.73
CA LYS A 117 28.01 -4.77 -32.81
C LYS A 117 27.52 -4.21 -34.15
N GLU A 118 26.38 -3.53 -34.12
CA GLU A 118 25.63 -3.16 -35.34
C GLU A 118 25.90 -1.72 -35.82
N TYR A 119 26.57 -0.89 -35.01
CA TYR A 119 27.00 0.49 -35.30
C TYR A 119 25.89 1.48 -35.75
N SER A 120 24.62 1.07 -35.82
CA SER A 120 23.45 1.93 -36.00
C SER A 120 22.15 1.19 -35.66
N LEU A 121 21.21 1.89 -35.01
CA LEU A 121 19.88 1.38 -34.67
C LEU A 121 18.97 1.28 -35.89
N ARG A 122 19.22 2.08 -36.93
CA ARG A 122 18.44 2.07 -38.19
C ARG A 122 18.65 0.81 -39.02
N LYS A 123 19.70 0.05 -38.73
CA LYS A 123 20.04 -1.21 -39.40
C LYS A 123 19.45 -2.43 -38.71
N LEU A 124 18.83 -2.25 -37.54
CA LEU A 124 18.25 -3.35 -36.78
C LEU A 124 17.01 -3.90 -37.48
N SER A 125 16.89 -5.23 -37.50
CA SER A 125 15.66 -5.89 -37.95
C SER A 125 14.50 -5.59 -36.99
N VAL A 126 13.26 -5.77 -37.48
CA VAL A 126 12.06 -5.64 -36.65
C VAL A 126 12.13 -6.57 -35.43
N GLU A 127 12.62 -7.79 -35.62
CA GLU A 127 12.82 -8.76 -34.53
C GLU A 127 13.81 -8.26 -33.48
N GLN A 128 14.93 -7.65 -33.92
CA GLN A 128 15.90 -7.05 -33.01
C GLN A 128 15.29 -5.86 -32.24
N LEU A 129 14.53 -5.00 -32.91
CA LEU A 129 13.83 -3.88 -32.26
C LEU A 129 12.78 -4.34 -31.25
N ILE A 130 12.04 -5.42 -31.54
CA ILE A 130 11.09 -6.04 -30.60
C ILE A 130 11.84 -6.64 -29.41
N SER A 131 12.94 -7.36 -29.64
CA SER A 131 13.75 -7.98 -28.56
C SER A 131 14.34 -6.95 -27.59
N LEU A 132 14.63 -5.74 -28.09
CA LEU A 132 15.09 -4.60 -27.29
C LEU A 132 13.94 -3.79 -26.66
N ASN A 133 12.68 -4.20 -26.91
CA ASN A 133 11.48 -3.51 -26.48
C ASN A 133 11.46 -2.03 -26.93
N LEU A 134 11.86 -1.81 -28.19
CA LEU A 134 11.83 -0.53 -28.90
C LEU A 134 10.67 -0.46 -29.92
N ALA A 135 10.15 -1.59 -30.35
CA ALA A 135 8.98 -1.70 -31.23
C ALA A 135 7.89 -2.57 -30.61
N TYR A 136 6.65 -2.31 -30.99
CA TYR A 136 5.52 -3.23 -30.76
C TYR A 136 5.64 -4.46 -31.67
N PRO A 137 4.91 -5.55 -31.38
CA PRO A 137 4.85 -6.71 -32.28
C PRO A 137 4.40 -6.39 -33.71
N SER A 138 3.66 -5.29 -33.91
CA SER A 138 3.29 -4.77 -35.24
C SER A 138 4.47 -4.25 -36.05
N GLY A 139 5.63 -4.03 -35.42
CA GLY A 139 6.81 -3.39 -36.02
C GLY A 139 6.88 -1.88 -35.80
N ASP A 140 5.82 -1.24 -35.30
CA ASP A 140 5.83 0.19 -35.02
C ASP A 140 6.70 0.52 -33.80
N LEU A 141 7.50 1.60 -33.91
CA LEU A 141 8.30 2.07 -32.78
C LEU A 141 7.41 2.55 -31.63
N ASN A 142 7.66 1.99 -30.44
CA ASN A 142 7.05 2.45 -29.20
C ASN A 142 7.70 3.76 -28.71
N SER A 143 7.19 4.33 -27.62
CA SER A 143 7.73 5.60 -27.07
C SER A 143 9.23 5.56 -26.81
N ARG A 144 9.76 4.43 -26.32
CA ARG A 144 11.19 4.24 -26.08
C ARG A 144 11.95 4.13 -27.40
N GLY A 145 11.47 3.35 -28.36
CA GLY A 145 12.10 3.22 -29.68
C GLY A 145 12.26 4.55 -30.40
N ARG A 146 11.21 5.38 -30.38
CA ARG A 146 11.26 6.73 -30.97
C ARG A 146 12.31 7.62 -30.30
N ALA A 147 12.36 7.61 -28.97
CA ALA A 147 13.31 8.42 -28.21
C ALA A 147 14.76 7.97 -28.37
N VAL A 148 15.00 6.65 -28.38
CA VAL A 148 16.32 6.08 -28.60
C VAL A 148 16.81 6.38 -30.02
N LEU A 149 15.92 6.30 -31.03
CA LEU A 149 16.24 6.67 -32.40
C LEU A 149 16.54 8.17 -32.55
N GLU A 150 15.77 9.05 -31.89
CA GLU A 150 16.03 10.50 -31.86
C GLU A 150 17.41 10.82 -31.26
N LYS A 151 17.83 10.05 -30.26
CA LYS A 151 19.09 10.24 -29.52
C LYS A 151 20.19 9.24 -29.89
N GLU A 152 20.11 8.62 -31.07
CA GLU A 152 21.04 7.58 -31.53
C GLU A 152 22.52 8.03 -31.43
N GLU A 153 22.82 9.26 -31.82
CA GLU A 153 24.16 9.86 -31.75
C GLU A 153 24.76 9.87 -30.33
N LEU A 154 23.93 10.05 -29.30
CA LEU A 154 24.39 10.01 -27.91
C LEU A 154 24.79 8.60 -27.49
N PHE A 155 24.06 7.58 -27.96
CA PHE A 155 24.44 6.20 -27.73
C PHE A 155 25.73 5.86 -28.47
N LEU A 156 25.88 6.27 -29.73
CA LEU A 156 27.11 6.04 -30.50
C LEU A 156 28.32 6.72 -29.85
N SER A 157 28.17 7.96 -29.38
CA SER A 157 29.20 8.67 -28.62
C SER A 157 29.56 7.94 -27.31
N PHE A 158 28.56 7.48 -26.56
CA PHE A 158 28.81 6.71 -25.34
C PHE A 158 29.55 5.39 -25.62
N VAL A 159 29.12 4.67 -26.65
CA VAL A 159 29.73 3.41 -27.10
C VAL A 159 31.16 3.63 -27.59
N ASN A 160 31.45 4.71 -28.32
CA ASN A 160 32.80 5.04 -28.77
C ASN A 160 33.74 5.35 -27.58
N ASN A 161 33.23 6.03 -26.55
CA ASN A 161 34.02 6.45 -25.41
C ASN A 161 34.24 5.33 -24.37
N TYR A 162 33.27 4.41 -24.21
CA TYR A 162 33.28 3.39 -23.14
C TYR A 162 33.17 1.95 -23.65
N GLY A 163 33.20 1.73 -24.96
CA GLY A 163 32.92 0.44 -25.58
C GLY A 163 33.88 -0.68 -25.19
N GLU A 164 35.17 -0.38 -25.07
CA GLU A 164 36.16 -1.37 -24.60
C GLU A 164 35.90 -1.79 -23.15
N THR A 165 35.44 -0.86 -22.30
CA THR A 165 35.04 -1.21 -20.93
C THR A 165 33.80 -2.10 -20.96
N LEU A 166 32.80 -1.78 -21.78
CA LEU A 166 31.56 -2.57 -21.91
C LEU A 166 31.79 -3.99 -22.43
N LYS A 167 32.71 -4.17 -23.38
CA LYS A 167 33.13 -5.49 -23.87
C LYS A 167 33.81 -6.32 -22.79
N SER A 168 34.48 -5.66 -21.84
CA SER A 168 35.29 -6.31 -20.81
C SER A 168 34.53 -6.67 -19.52
N ILE A 169 33.26 -6.26 -19.39
CA ILE A 169 32.42 -6.52 -18.22
C ILE A 169 31.19 -7.37 -18.59
N PRO A 170 30.67 -8.20 -17.66
CA PRO A 170 29.48 -9.00 -17.89
C PRO A 170 28.29 -8.14 -18.32
N GLU A 171 27.37 -8.74 -19.10
CA GLU A 171 26.09 -8.10 -19.39
C GLU A 171 25.36 -7.73 -18.09
N LYS A 172 24.53 -6.70 -18.12
CA LYS A 172 23.76 -6.18 -16.96
C LYS A 172 24.62 -5.41 -15.94
N SER A 173 25.95 -5.49 -16.00
CA SER A 173 26.86 -4.86 -15.03
C SER A 173 26.90 -3.34 -15.09
N LEU A 174 26.68 -2.73 -16.26
CA LEU A 174 26.62 -1.27 -16.36
C LEU A 174 25.40 -0.72 -15.61
N SER A 175 24.29 -1.46 -15.64
CA SER A 175 23.06 -1.13 -14.91
C SER A 175 23.25 -1.18 -13.40
N LEU A 176 23.97 -2.19 -12.90
CA LEU A 176 24.39 -2.27 -11.50
C LEU A 176 25.21 -1.04 -11.10
N ILE A 177 26.26 -0.73 -11.87
CA ILE A 177 27.15 0.42 -11.63
C ILE A 177 26.36 1.75 -11.59
N ALA A 178 25.40 1.93 -12.50
CA ALA A 178 24.56 3.13 -12.54
C ALA A 178 23.67 3.29 -11.29
N VAL A 179 23.09 2.19 -10.79
CA VAL A 179 22.27 2.23 -9.56
C VAL A 179 23.13 2.48 -8.31
N LEU A 180 24.33 1.88 -8.25
CA LEU A 180 25.28 2.15 -7.16
C LEU A 180 25.70 3.63 -7.11
N TYR A 181 25.89 4.25 -8.28
CA TYR A 181 26.21 5.68 -8.38
C TYR A 181 25.09 6.57 -7.81
N GLU A 182 23.83 6.21 -8.07
CA GLU A 182 22.66 6.96 -7.61
C GLU A 182 22.45 6.90 -6.10
N LYS A 183 22.89 5.83 -5.45
CA LYS A 183 22.77 5.68 -3.99
C LYS A 183 23.68 6.63 -3.21
N ARG A 184 24.77 7.14 -3.83
CA ARG A 184 25.73 8.16 -3.30
C ARG A 184 26.37 7.88 -1.92
N LYS A 185 26.01 6.79 -1.23
CA LYS A 185 26.52 6.35 0.07
C LYS A 185 27.08 4.93 -0.03
N TYR A 186 27.83 4.50 0.99
CA TYR A 186 28.33 3.13 1.14
C TYR A 186 27.22 2.10 0.82
N CYS A 187 27.54 1.18 -0.08
CA CYS A 187 26.64 0.11 -0.48
C CYS A 187 27.04 -1.14 0.32
N GLY A 188 26.29 -1.45 1.37
CA GLY A 188 26.49 -2.71 2.09
C GLY A 188 26.35 -3.92 1.16
N GLU A 189 26.99 -5.02 1.53
CA GLU A 189 27.01 -6.29 0.77
C GLU A 189 25.61 -6.78 0.40
N ASP A 190 24.66 -6.67 1.34
CA ASP A 190 23.25 -7.03 1.14
C ASP A 190 22.59 -6.29 -0.04
N PHE A 191 22.95 -5.02 -0.25
CA PHE A 191 22.38 -4.23 -1.35
C PHE A 191 22.94 -4.64 -2.71
N VAL A 192 24.26 -4.88 -2.79
CA VAL A 192 24.90 -5.31 -4.03
C VAL A 192 24.44 -6.73 -4.37
N SER A 193 24.34 -7.61 -3.37
CA SER A 193 23.80 -8.97 -3.52
C SER A 193 22.35 -8.95 -4.00
N PHE A 194 21.50 -8.10 -3.40
CA PHE A 194 20.12 -7.92 -3.85
C PHE A 194 20.02 -7.51 -5.33
N LEU A 195 20.73 -6.46 -5.75
CA LEU A 195 20.69 -6.00 -7.15
C LEU A 195 21.28 -7.05 -8.10
N SER A 196 22.33 -7.75 -7.69
CA SER A 196 22.95 -8.82 -8.48
C SER A 196 21.99 -9.99 -8.69
N ASN A 197 21.22 -10.35 -7.66
CA ASN A 197 20.17 -11.38 -7.77
C ASN A 197 19.05 -10.95 -8.72
N VAL A 198 18.58 -9.70 -8.65
CA VAL A 198 17.56 -9.18 -9.58
C VAL A 198 18.07 -9.16 -11.03
N LEU A 199 19.36 -8.91 -11.22
CA LEU A 199 20.00 -8.98 -12.53
C LEU A 199 20.40 -10.40 -12.93
N GLU A 200 20.34 -11.40 -12.05
CA GLU A 200 20.94 -12.72 -12.29
C GLU A 200 22.41 -12.62 -12.72
N LEU A 201 23.19 -11.82 -11.98
CA LEU A 201 24.65 -11.74 -12.15
C LEU A 201 25.31 -12.83 -11.31
N ASP A 202 26.04 -13.74 -11.95
CA ASP A 202 26.72 -14.85 -11.27
C ASP A 202 27.79 -14.35 -10.27
N SER A 203 28.45 -13.23 -10.57
CA SER A 203 29.47 -12.64 -9.70
C SER A 203 29.78 -11.18 -10.06
N ILE A 204 30.09 -10.37 -9.03
CA ILE A 204 30.64 -9.02 -9.18
C ILE A 204 32.17 -9.00 -9.28
N GLU A 205 32.83 -10.15 -9.09
CA GLU A 205 34.30 -10.27 -9.11
C GLU A 205 34.94 -9.70 -10.40
N PRO A 206 34.38 -9.87 -11.61
CA PRO A 206 34.90 -9.23 -12.81
C PRO A 206 34.92 -7.69 -12.72
N LEU A 207 33.98 -7.08 -11.99
CA LEU A 207 33.92 -5.63 -11.79
C LEU A 207 34.97 -5.15 -10.77
N ILE A 208 35.31 -6.02 -9.80
CA ILE A 208 36.40 -5.76 -8.85
C ILE A 208 37.75 -5.88 -9.54
N GLN A 209 37.96 -6.93 -10.34
CA GLN A 209 39.19 -7.14 -11.11
C GLN A 209 39.47 -6.04 -12.14
N LYS A 210 38.41 -5.42 -12.69
CA LYS A 210 38.51 -4.28 -13.60
C LYS A 210 38.60 -2.93 -12.89
N GLU A 211 38.74 -2.92 -11.57
CA GLU A 211 38.81 -1.72 -10.75
C GLU A 211 37.62 -0.77 -10.99
N LEU A 212 36.42 -1.32 -11.20
CA LEU A 212 35.18 -0.55 -11.31
C LEU A 212 34.46 -0.48 -9.96
N ILE A 213 34.55 -1.56 -9.20
CA ILE A 213 34.04 -1.65 -7.82
C ILE A 213 35.23 -1.98 -6.91
N SER A 214 35.37 -1.27 -5.80
CA SER A 214 36.40 -1.58 -4.80
C SER A 214 35.99 -2.80 -3.95
N LYS A 215 36.93 -3.36 -3.18
CA LYS A 215 36.62 -4.43 -2.23
C LYS A 215 35.60 -4.01 -1.16
N ASP A 216 35.50 -2.71 -0.88
CA ASP A 216 34.51 -2.13 0.02
C ASP A 216 33.17 -1.82 -0.69
N LEU A 217 32.96 -2.38 -1.89
CA LEU A 217 31.74 -2.24 -2.69
C LEU A 217 31.39 -0.79 -3.05
N THR A 218 32.40 0.08 -3.13
CA THR A 218 32.26 1.46 -3.59
C THR A 218 32.73 1.62 -5.03
N LEU A 219 32.10 2.52 -5.78
CA LEU A 219 32.52 2.81 -7.15
C LEU A 219 33.84 3.58 -7.18
N THR A 220 34.78 3.10 -8.00
CA THR A 220 36.04 3.81 -8.25
C THR A 220 35.79 5.09 -9.07
N PRO A 221 36.74 6.05 -9.13
CA PRO A 221 36.57 7.27 -9.91
C PRO A 221 36.28 7.01 -11.40
N ASN A 222 36.83 5.94 -11.98
CA ASN A 222 36.58 5.55 -13.36
C ASN A 222 35.15 5.02 -13.54
N ALA A 223 34.69 4.16 -12.63
CA ALA A 223 33.31 3.71 -12.64
C ALA A 223 32.30 4.84 -12.38
N GLN A 224 32.63 5.82 -11.55
CA GLN A 224 31.79 7.00 -11.34
C GLN A 224 31.67 7.85 -12.61
N LYS A 225 32.75 8.01 -13.38
CA LYS A 225 32.71 8.71 -14.69
C LYS A 225 31.84 7.95 -15.69
N LEU A 226 32.03 6.64 -15.80
CA LEU A 226 31.21 5.76 -16.64
C LEU A 226 29.74 5.84 -16.24
N ALA A 227 29.43 5.67 -14.95
CA ALA A 227 28.08 5.71 -14.41
C ALA A 227 27.40 7.07 -14.67
N LYS A 228 28.13 8.17 -14.46
CA LYS A 228 27.64 9.52 -14.72
C LYS A 228 27.33 9.72 -16.21
N ALA A 229 28.23 9.31 -17.10
CA ALA A 229 28.01 9.43 -18.55
C ALA A 229 26.79 8.60 -19.00
N PHE A 230 26.67 7.37 -18.49
CA PHE A 230 25.53 6.51 -18.81
C PHE A 230 24.21 7.05 -18.23
N LYS A 231 24.24 7.56 -17.00
CA LYS A 231 23.09 8.23 -16.38
C LYS A 231 22.63 9.41 -17.22
N SER A 232 23.53 10.31 -17.61
CA SER A 232 23.20 11.48 -18.42
C SER A 232 22.63 11.11 -19.78
N LEU A 233 23.17 10.06 -20.43
CA LEU A 233 22.59 9.49 -21.64
C LEU A 233 21.14 9.05 -21.42
N VAL A 234 20.89 8.27 -20.36
CA VAL A 234 19.55 7.75 -20.06
C VAL A 234 18.58 8.87 -19.69
N GLU A 235 19.02 9.89 -18.96
CA GLU A 235 18.19 11.06 -18.62
C GLU A 235 17.79 11.84 -19.88
N GLU A 236 18.71 12.10 -20.80
CA GLU A 236 18.45 12.76 -22.09
C GLU A 236 17.46 11.98 -22.96
N VAL A 237 17.57 10.64 -22.96
CA VAL A 237 16.68 9.76 -23.73
C VAL A 237 15.30 9.69 -23.08
N GLU A 238 15.20 9.61 -21.76
CA GLU A 238 13.91 9.63 -21.05
C GLU A 238 13.21 10.99 -21.17
N GLN A 239 13.97 12.09 -21.18
CA GLN A 239 13.43 13.41 -21.47
C GLN A 239 12.85 13.48 -22.89
N ALA A 240 13.55 12.93 -23.89
CA ALA A 240 13.00 12.81 -25.25
C ALA A 240 11.77 11.90 -25.28
N ARG A 241 11.79 10.78 -24.55
CA ARG A 241 10.68 9.83 -24.44
C ARG A 241 9.41 10.45 -23.91
N SER A 242 9.49 11.43 -23.01
CA SER A 242 8.31 12.15 -22.51
C SER A 242 7.47 12.79 -23.61
N LYS A 243 8.08 13.20 -24.74
CA LYS A 243 7.40 13.74 -25.93
C LYS A 243 6.52 12.69 -26.63
N TYR A 244 6.86 11.41 -26.47
CA TYR A 244 6.20 10.27 -27.11
C TYR A 244 5.40 9.41 -26.12
N MET A 245 5.40 9.77 -24.84
CA MET A 245 4.54 9.12 -23.85
C MET A 245 3.10 9.52 -24.11
N SER A 246 2.36 8.70 -24.85
CA SER A 246 0.91 8.76 -24.84
C SER A 246 0.43 8.54 -23.40
N LYS A 247 -0.53 9.36 -22.92
CA LYS A 247 -1.42 8.97 -21.80
C LYS A 247 -1.80 7.50 -22.06
N GLY A 248 -1.47 6.60 -21.12
CA GLY A 248 -1.21 5.18 -21.38
C GLY A 248 -2.19 4.53 -22.36
N ILE A 249 -1.69 3.73 -23.30
CA ILE A 249 -2.52 3.11 -24.36
C ILE A 249 -3.73 2.38 -23.75
N LEU A 250 -3.54 1.66 -22.65
CA LEU A 250 -4.63 1.01 -21.91
C LEU A 250 -5.60 2.00 -21.26
N LEU A 251 -5.13 3.12 -20.72
CA LEU A 251 -6.01 4.17 -20.18
C LEU A 251 -6.83 4.83 -21.28
N LYS A 252 -6.25 5.03 -22.47
CA LYS A 252 -6.99 5.54 -23.63
C LYS A 252 -8.04 4.55 -24.10
N VAL A 253 -7.66 3.29 -24.29
CA VAL A 253 -8.58 2.20 -24.68
C VAL A 253 -9.71 2.06 -23.67
N PHE A 254 -9.40 1.99 -22.37
CA PHE A 254 -10.43 1.94 -21.34
C PHE A 254 -11.28 3.21 -21.28
N SER A 255 -10.70 4.41 -21.41
CA SER A 255 -11.49 5.66 -21.41
C SER A 255 -12.41 5.78 -22.63
N GLU A 256 -11.98 5.28 -23.79
CA GLU A 256 -12.79 5.23 -25.01
C GLU A 256 -13.95 4.24 -24.82
N LEU A 257 -13.68 3.06 -24.24
CA LEU A 257 -14.71 2.08 -23.91
C LEU A 257 -15.68 2.56 -22.82
N ASP A 258 -15.16 3.17 -21.75
CA ASP A 258 -15.92 3.72 -20.63
C ASP A 258 -16.87 4.83 -21.10
N SER A 259 -16.46 5.66 -22.07
CA SER A 259 -17.27 6.76 -22.60
C SER A 259 -18.59 6.33 -23.26
N MET A 260 -18.75 5.04 -23.57
CA MET A 260 -19.98 4.46 -24.09
C MET A 260 -21.06 4.23 -23.02
N TYR A 261 -20.70 4.31 -21.73
CA TYR A 261 -21.60 4.02 -20.61
C TYR A 261 -21.66 5.22 -19.64
N LYS A 262 -22.86 5.60 -19.18
CA LYS A 262 -23.04 6.80 -18.33
C LYS A 262 -22.79 6.53 -16.85
N TYR A 263 -23.29 5.43 -16.31
CA TYR A 263 -23.10 5.04 -14.91
C TYR A 263 -23.48 3.57 -14.66
N ILE A 264 -22.89 2.98 -13.61
CA ILE A 264 -23.26 1.65 -13.09
C ILE A 264 -24.11 1.78 -11.82
N VAL A 265 -25.15 0.97 -11.70
CA VAL A 265 -26.00 0.85 -10.50
C VAL A 265 -25.50 -0.33 -9.64
N LEU A 266 -25.01 -0.04 -8.45
CA LEU A 266 -24.54 -1.02 -7.48
C LEU A 266 -25.71 -1.81 -6.87
N LYS A 267 -25.41 -2.93 -6.20
CA LYS A 267 -26.43 -3.74 -5.49
C LYS A 267 -27.18 -2.95 -4.43
N SER A 268 -26.53 -1.98 -3.80
CA SER A 268 -27.10 -1.02 -2.85
C SER A 268 -28.04 0.01 -3.48
N GLY A 269 -28.14 0.06 -4.82
CA GLY A 269 -28.88 1.09 -5.55
C GLY A 269 -28.09 2.39 -5.80
N GLU A 270 -26.86 2.49 -5.30
CA GLU A 270 -25.98 3.64 -5.56
C GLU A 270 -25.57 3.68 -7.05
N LYS A 271 -25.36 4.89 -7.57
CA LYS A 271 -24.86 5.13 -8.92
C LYS A 271 -23.41 5.59 -8.84
N THR A 272 -22.52 4.91 -9.55
CA THR A 272 -21.11 5.29 -9.66
C THR A 272 -20.66 5.28 -11.12
N GLU A 273 -19.48 5.82 -11.40
CA GLU A 273 -18.91 5.84 -12.75
C GLU A 273 -18.58 4.42 -13.21
N PHE A 274 -18.93 4.10 -14.45
CA PHE A 274 -18.60 2.82 -15.05
C PHE A 274 -17.09 2.76 -15.32
N SER A 275 -16.45 1.63 -15.03
CA SER A 275 -15.01 1.46 -15.29
C SER A 275 -14.65 0.05 -15.68
N HIS A 276 -14.23 -0.14 -16.94
CA HIS A 276 -13.66 -1.39 -17.43
C HIS A 276 -12.42 -1.80 -16.65
N ALA A 277 -11.61 -0.84 -16.19
CA ALA A 277 -10.40 -1.12 -15.41
C ALA A 277 -10.73 -1.82 -14.08
N LYS A 278 -11.77 -1.38 -13.37
CA LYS A 278 -12.22 -2.03 -12.12
C LYS A 278 -12.78 -3.43 -12.36
N ILE A 279 -13.49 -3.63 -13.47
CA ILE A 279 -13.99 -4.95 -13.85
C ILE A 279 -12.79 -5.87 -14.15
N PHE A 280 -11.82 -5.40 -14.93
CA PHE A 280 -10.60 -6.15 -15.23
C PHE A 280 -9.84 -6.55 -13.95
N GLU A 281 -9.60 -5.58 -13.06
CA GLU A 281 -8.95 -5.79 -11.77
C GLU A 281 -9.67 -6.87 -10.97
N SER A 282 -11.01 -6.80 -10.85
CA SER A 282 -11.79 -7.80 -10.13
C SER A 282 -11.67 -9.23 -10.72
N ILE A 283 -11.55 -9.36 -12.05
CA ILE A 283 -11.37 -10.66 -12.72
C ILE A 283 -9.97 -11.21 -12.43
N VAL A 284 -8.94 -10.37 -12.47
CA VAL A 284 -7.55 -10.76 -12.19
C VAL A 284 -7.37 -11.13 -10.72
N GLU A 285 -7.95 -10.35 -9.80
CA GLU A 285 -7.90 -10.64 -8.37
C GLU A 285 -8.64 -11.94 -7.99
N ALA A 286 -9.62 -12.36 -8.80
CA ALA A 286 -10.25 -13.67 -8.67
C ALA A 286 -9.31 -14.83 -9.02
N GLY A 287 -8.10 -14.56 -9.53
CA GLY A 287 -7.12 -15.56 -9.92
C GLY A 287 -7.32 -16.07 -11.35
N VAL A 288 -8.06 -15.33 -12.19
CA VAL A 288 -8.21 -15.64 -13.62
C VAL A 288 -6.98 -15.15 -14.40
N ASP A 289 -6.53 -15.95 -15.37
CA ASP A 289 -5.43 -15.57 -16.25
C ASP A 289 -5.72 -14.24 -16.96
N SER A 290 -4.74 -13.33 -17.00
CA SER A 290 -4.94 -11.98 -17.51
C SER A 290 -5.34 -11.93 -18.99
N ASN A 291 -4.94 -12.92 -19.81
CA ASN A 291 -5.36 -12.97 -21.22
C ASN A 291 -6.83 -13.36 -21.32
N VAL A 292 -7.25 -14.39 -20.57
CA VAL A 292 -8.65 -14.81 -20.48
C VAL A 292 -9.52 -13.68 -19.95
N ALA A 293 -9.04 -12.96 -18.94
CA ALA A 293 -9.71 -11.80 -18.35
C ALA A 293 -9.90 -10.66 -19.37
N LEU A 294 -8.88 -10.32 -20.17
CA LEU A 294 -8.98 -9.30 -21.21
C LEU A 294 -9.97 -9.70 -22.33
N MET A 295 -9.89 -10.95 -22.80
CA MET A 295 -10.79 -11.46 -23.84
C MET A 295 -12.25 -11.49 -23.34
N ALA A 296 -12.46 -11.96 -22.12
CA ALA A 296 -13.78 -11.99 -21.50
C ALA A 296 -14.33 -10.59 -21.25
N LEU A 297 -13.49 -9.64 -20.81
CA LEU A 297 -13.91 -8.25 -20.65
C LEU A 297 -14.31 -7.64 -21.99
N ASN A 298 -13.50 -7.80 -23.04
CA ASN A 298 -13.82 -7.26 -24.36
C ASN A 298 -15.16 -7.80 -24.88
N LYS A 299 -15.38 -9.11 -24.75
CA LYS A 299 -16.66 -9.72 -25.13
C LYS A 299 -17.82 -9.22 -24.27
N ALA A 300 -17.64 -9.12 -22.95
CA ALA A 300 -18.67 -8.61 -22.05
C ALA A 300 -19.04 -7.17 -22.40
N SER A 301 -18.07 -6.34 -22.78
CA SER A 301 -18.29 -4.97 -23.26
C SER A 301 -19.13 -4.93 -24.55
N GLU A 302 -18.86 -5.81 -25.51
CA GLU A 302 -19.66 -5.91 -26.75
C GLU A 302 -21.13 -6.28 -26.46
N ASP A 303 -21.37 -7.08 -25.43
CA ASP A 303 -22.70 -7.54 -25.02
C ASP A 303 -23.46 -6.53 -24.11
N LEU A 304 -22.82 -5.42 -23.72
CA LEU A 304 -23.46 -4.34 -22.95
C LEU A 304 -24.21 -3.37 -23.87
N VAL A 305 -25.54 -3.46 -23.90
CA VAL A 305 -26.41 -2.75 -24.87
C VAL A 305 -26.97 -1.42 -24.34
N SER A 306 -26.85 -1.12 -23.04
CA SER A 306 -27.49 0.03 -22.39
C SER A 306 -26.48 1.01 -21.80
N GLU A 307 -26.75 2.32 -21.91
CA GLU A 307 -25.98 3.38 -21.25
C GLU A 307 -26.03 3.28 -19.71
N LYS A 308 -27.00 2.55 -19.17
CA LYS A 308 -27.18 2.28 -17.73
C LYS A 308 -27.06 0.79 -17.50
N VAL A 309 -26.12 0.39 -16.67
CA VAL A 309 -25.82 -1.03 -16.43
C VAL A 309 -25.89 -1.29 -14.93
N SER A 310 -26.50 -2.40 -14.51
CA SER A 310 -26.44 -2.85 -13.13
C SER A 310 -25.19 -3.70 -12.87
N SER A 311 -24.68 -3.66 -11.65
CA SER A 311 -23.59 -4.53 -11.22
C SER A 311 -23.91 -6.03 -11.37
N LEU A 312 -25.18 -6.43 -11.25
CA LEU A 312 -25.61 -7.80 -11.48
C LEU A 312 -25.50 -8.21 -12.96
N GLU A 313 -25.91 -7.33 -13.88
CA GLU A 313 -25.78 -7.55 -15.32
C GLU A 313 -24.30 -7.66 -15.72
N VAL A 314 -23.44 -6.76 -15.23
CA VAL A 314 -21.99 -6.83 -15.49
C VAL A 314 -21.42 -8.17 -15.05
N VAL A 315 -21.73 -8.61 -13.82
CA VAL A 315 -21.21 -9.87 -13.29
C VAL A 315 -21.64 -11.06 -14.14
N GLU A 316 -22.90 -11.12 -14.55
CA GLU A 316 -23.41 -12.24 -15.35
C GLU A 316 -22.84 -12.23 -16.78
N LEU A 317 -22.69 -11.07 -17.40
CA LEU A 317 -22.06 -10.94 -18.71
C LEU A 317 -20.58 -11.32 -18.69
N VAL A 318 -19.84 -10.92 -17.66
CA VAL A 318 -18.45 -11.32 -17.45
C VAL A 318 -18.36 -12.82 -17.25
N LYS A 319 -19.20 -13.42 -16.39
CA LYS A 319 -19.25 -14.88 -16.19
C LYS A 319 -19.53 -15.65 -17.48
N ASN A 320 -20.49 -15.19 -18.27
CA ASN A 320 -20.82 -15.80 -19.56
C ASN A 320 -19.65 -15.69 -20.54
N SER A 321 -19.01 -14.53 -20.60
CA SER A 321 -17.83 -14.30 -21.44
C SER A 321 -16.64 -15.17 -21.01
N LEU A 322 -16.42 -15.32 -19.70
CA LEU A 322 -15.42 -16.23 -19.15
C LEU A 322 -15.68 -17.69 -19.57
N ASN A 323 -16.94 -18.15 -19.57
CA ASN A 323 -17.28 -19.50 -20.01
C ASN A 323 -17.04 -19.74 -21.51
N VAL A 324 -17.02 -18.69 -22.33
CA VAL A 324 -16.67 -18.81 -23.76
C VAL A 324 -15.18 -19.10 -23.93
N PHE A 325 -14.33 -18.40 -23.19
CA PHE A 325 -12.87 -18.51 -23.32
C PHE A 325 -12.25 -19.56 -22.38
N ASP A 326 -12.99 -19.97 -21.35
CA ASP A 326 -12.71 -21.14 -20.50
C ASP A 326 -13.96 -22.03 -20.38
N PRO A 327 -14.18 -22.94 -21.35
CA PRO A 327 -15.34 -23.84 -21.34
C PRO A 327 -15.38 -24.82 -20.16
N SER A 328 -14.28 -24.96 -19.40
CA SER A 328 -14.28 -25.78 -18.19
C SER A 328 -15.11 -25.17 -17.05
N GLY A 329 -15.45 -23.88 -17.16
CA GLY A 329 -16.18 -23.13 -16.15
C GLY A 329 -15.33 -22.72 -14.94
N LYS A 330 -14.02 -23.02 -14.95
CA LYS A 330 -13.11 -22.73 -13.84
C LYS A 330 -12.97 -21.23 -13.61
N ALA A 331 -12.72 -20.44 -14.65
CA ALA A 331 -12.55 -18.99 -14.57
C ALA A 331 -13.83 -18.27 -14.11
N SER A 332 -14.98 -18.68 -14.65
CA SER A 332 -16.30 -18.17 -14.23
C SER A 332 -16.59 -18.50 -12.77
N SER A 333 -16.26 -19.73 -12.32
CA SER A 333 -16.42 -20.14 -10.93
C SER A 333 -15.49 -19.39 -9.98
N LEU A 334 -14.24 -19.15 -10.37
CA LEU A 334 -13.29 -18.34 -9.59
C LEU A 334 -13.82 -16.92 -9.41
N TYR A 335 -14.31 -16.30 -10.48
CA TYR A 335 -14.88 -14.96 -10.45
C TYR A 335 -16.13 -14.88 -9.55
N GLU A 336 -17.07 -15.82 -9.70
CA GLU A 336 -18.26 -15.89 -8.84
C GLU A 336 -17.89 -16.10 -7.36
N PHE A 337 -16.96 -17.01 -7.09
CA PHE A 337 -16.46 -17.28 -5.74
C PHE A 337 -15.79 -16.05 -5.14
N TYR A 338 -14.97 -15.33 -5.91
CA TYR A 338 -14.32 -14.09 -5.47
C TYR A 338 -15.35 -13.05 -5.01
N LEU A 339 -16.41 -12.84 -5.79
CA LEU A 339 -17.44 -11.85 -5.52
C LEU A 339 -18.41 -12.25 -4.40
N THR A 340 -18.57 -13.55 -4.15
CA THR A 340 -19.60 -14.07 -3.23
C THR A 340 -19.07 -15.11 -2.25
N ALA A 341 -17.80 -15.01 -1.86
CA ALA A 341 -17.12 -15.97 -0.98
C ALA A 341 -17.88 -16.28 0.32
N ARG A 342 -18.60 -15.29 0.88
CA ARG A 342 -19.44 -15.44 2.07
C ARG A 342 -20.53 -16.51 1.93
N ASN A 343 -21.00 -16.77 0.71
CA ASN A 343 -22.00 -17.78 0.42
C ASN A 343 -21.43 -19.21 0.48
N TYR A 344 -20.10 -19.32 0.43
CA TYR A 344 -19.40 -20.57 0.19
C TYR A 344 -18.51 -21.00 1.35
N ILE A 345 -18.04 -20.06 2.17
CA ILE A 345 -17.14 -20.33 3.29
C ILE A 345 -17.89 -20.14 4.61
N VAL A 346 -17.91 -21.20 5.41
CA VAL A 346 -18.51 -21.22 6.75
C VAL A 346 -17.42 -21.54 7.76
N VAL A 347 -17.33 -20.74 8.82
CA VAL A 347 -16.51 -21.03 9.99
C VAL A 347 -17.43 -21.63 11.04
N GLU A 348 -17.33 -22.93 11.24
CA GLU A 348 -18.29 -23.74 12.02
C GLU A 348 -19.74 -23.59 11.54
N ASN A 349 -20.51 -22.66 12.12
CA ASN A 349 -21.92 -22.40 11.82
C ASN A 349 -22.19 -20.98 11.32
N GLU A 350 -21.17 -20.14 11.18
CA GLU A 350 -21.29 -18.74 10.77
C GLU A 350 -20.59 -18.50 9.44
N VAL A 351 -21.15 -17.64 8.59
CA VAL A 351 -20.52 -17.28 7.32
C VAL A 351 -19.23 -16.51 7.57
N LEU A 352 -18.18 -16.81 6.80
CA LEU A 352 -16.95 -16.04 6.87
C LEU A 352 -17.27 -14.58 6.50
N SER A 353 -16.99 -13.67 7.43
CA SER A 353 -17.17 -12.24 7.26
C SER A 353 -16.09 -11.50 8.04
N ARG A 354 -15.80 -10.25 7.64
CA ARG A 354 -14.90 -9.35 8.38
C ARG A 354 -15.37 -9.14 9.82
N LYS A 355 -16.69 -9.03 10.01
CA LYS A 355 -17.32 -8.95 11.33
C LYS A 355 -16.98 -10.16 12.19
N LEU A 356 -17.18 -11.38 11.67
CA LEU A 356 -16.84 -12.60 12.40
C LEU A 356 -15.36 -12.63 12.78
N LEU A 357 -14.46 -12.31 11.83
CA LEU A 357 -13.03 -12.26 12.10
C LEU A 357 -12.68 -11.23 13.19
N ARG A 358 -13.36 -10.08 13.21
CA ARG A 358 -13.21 -9.04 14.23
C ARG A 358 -13.66 -9.54 15.61
N GLU A 359 -14.83 -10.17 15.70
CA GLU A 359 -15.35 -10.78 16.94
C GLU A 359 -14.42 -11.89 17.44
N MET A 360 -13.82 -12.67 16.54
CA MET A 360 -12.80 -13.67 16.87
C MET A 360 -11.46 -13.06 17.30
N ALA A 361 -11.15 -11.84 16.85
CA ALA A 361 -9.91 -11.13 17.18
C ALA A 361 -9.99 -10.41 18.55
N GLU A 362 -11.17 -9.94 18.96
CA GLU A 362 -11.36 -9.19 20.21
C GLU A 362 -10.80 -9.89 21.47
N PRO A 363 -11.02 -11.20 21.69
CA PRO A 363 -10.49 -11.91 22.86
C PRO A 363 -8.96 -11.86 22.99
N PHE A 364 -8.22 -11.65 21.90
CA PHE A 364 -6.75 -11.57 21.94
C PHE A 364 -6.24 -10.29 22.60
N PHE A 365 -7.07 -9.26 22.76
CA PHE A 365 -6.66 -7.97 23.30
C PHE A 365 -6.91 -7.81 24.80
N LYS A 366 -7.67 -8.71 25.44
CA LYS A 366 -8.00 -8.65 26.88
C LYS A 366 -8.52 -7.25 27.26
N ASP A 367 -7.89 -6.58 28.23
CA ASP A 367 -8.23 -5.23 28.69
C ASP A 367 -7.60 -4.10 27.84
N PHE A 368 -6.88 -4.44 26.78
CA PHE A 368 -6.24 -3.47 25.89
C PHE A 368 -7.09 -3.20 24.67
N GLU A 369 -6.97 -2.00 24.11
CA GLU A 369 -7.59 -1.65 22.84
C GLU A 369 -6.56 -1.73 21.69
N PRO A 370 -6.88 -2.36 20.56
CA PRO A 370 -6.08 -2.23 19.36
C PRO A 370 -6.20 -0.83 18.74
N ILE A 371 -5.18 -0.44 17.98
CA ILE A 371 -5.37 0.61 16.97
C ILE A 371 -6.30 0.05 15.89
N ARG A 372 -7.54 0.55 15.82
CA ARG A 372 -8.61 0.02 14.95
C ARG A 372 -8.20 -0.10 13.48
N ALA A 373 -7.57 0.94 12.91
CA ALA A 373 -7.08 0.88 11.53
C ALA A 373 -6.10 -0.28 11.27
N VAL A 374 -5.24 -0.61 12.24
CA VAL A 374 -4.30 -1.73 12.12
C VAL A 374 -5.02 -3.07 12.28
N LEU A 375 -6.02 -3.14 13.16
CA LEU A 375 -6.88 -4.33 13.27
C LEU A 375 -7.62 -4.56 11.95
N ASP A 376 -8.28 -3.55 11.40
CA ASP A 376 -9.05 -3.66 10.16
C ASP A 376 -8.14 -4.09 8.98
N ASP A 377 -6.93 -3.53 8.86
CA ASP A 377 -5.93 -4.01 7.89
C ASP A 377 -5.57 -5.50 8.05
N VAL A 378 -5.49 -5.99 9.29
CA VAL A 378 -5.23 -7.41 9.57
C VAL A 378 -6.44 -8.26 9.19
N ILE A 379 -7.65 -7.81 9.54
CA ILE A 379 -8.90 -8.49 9.21
C ILE A 379 -9.05 -8.63 7.68
N GLU A 380 -8.82 -7.56 6.92
CA GLU A 380 -8.84 -7.61 5.46
C GLU A 380 -7.87 -8.64 4.90
N LYS A 381 -6.60 -8.58 5.34
CA LYS A 381 -5.57 -9.52 4.87
C LYS A 381 -5.91 -10.96 5.21
N VAL A 382 -6.46 -11.23 6.39
CA VAL A 382 -6.85 -12.58 6.80
C VAL A 382 -8.06 -13.05 5.98
N TYR A 383 -9.07 -12.20 5.79
CA TYR A 383 -10.23 -12.50 4.96
C TYR A 383 -9.82 -12.86 3.53
N ASP A 384 -8.98 -12.02 2.90
CA ASP A 384 -8.49 -12.25 1.55
C ASP A 384 -7.59 -13.48 1.45
N SER A 385 -6.76 -13.73 2.46
CA SER A 385 -5.92 -14.93 2.50
C SER A 385 -6.76 -16.20 2.58
N ILE A 386 -7.77 -16.23 3.46
CA ILE A 386 -8.70 -17.37 3.58
C ILE A 386 -9.47 -17.56 2.27
N ARG A 387 -9.99 -16.48 1.69
CA ARG A 387 -10.70 -16.49 0.41
C ARG A 387 -9.82 -17.03 -0.72
N SER A 388 -8.57 -16.56 -0.80
CA SER A 388 -7.60 -17.01 -1.80
C SER A 388 -7.27 -18.50 -1.65
N ILE A 389 -7.00 -18.98 -0.43
CA ILE A 389 -6.76 -20.40 -0.16
C ILE A 389 -7.98 -21.25 -0.58
N CYS A 390 -9.18 -20.78 -0.24
CA CYS A 390 -10.42 -21.50 -0.53
C CYS A 390 -10.82 -21.46 -2.01
N SER A 391 -10.31 -20.50 -2.79
CA SER A 391 -10.58 -20.37 -4.23
C SER A 391 -10.16 -21.60 -5.03
N LEU A 392 -9.22 -22.40 -4.52
CA LEU A 392 -8.83 -23.68 -5.10
C LEU A 392 -10.01 -24.66 -5.24
N ALA A 393 -11.01 -24.54 -4.37
CA ALA A 393 -12.23 -25.34 -4.40
C ALA A 393 -13.38 -24.67 -5.17
N ALA A 394 -13.18 -23.45 -5.69
CA ALA A 394 -14.25 -22.63 -6.30
C ALA A 394 -15.07 -23.38 -7.37
N PRO A 395 -14.48 -24.10 -8.35
CA PRO A 395 -15.27 -24.81 -9.37
C PRO A 395 -16.26 -25.81 -8.79
N ARG A 396 -15.83 -26.55 -7.75
CA ARG A 396 -16.67 -27.55 -7.09
C ARG A 396 -17.76 -26.89 -6.23
N VAL A 397 -17.39 -25.85 -5.49
CA VAL A 397 -18.27 -25.22 -4.50
C VAL A 397 -19.35 -24.40 -5.19
N VAL A 398 -19.01 -23.67 -6.26
CA VAL A 398 -19.99 -22.93 -7.08
C VAL A 398 -20.94 -23.90 -7.78
N PHE A 399 -20.42 -25.00 -8.36
CA PHE A 399 -21.26 -26.02 -9.00
C PHE A 399 -22.23 -26.72 -8.03
N LEU A 400 -21.79 -26.96 -6.80
CA LEU A 400 -22.58 -27.64 -5.76
C LEU A 400 -23.15 -26.67 -4.71
N LYS A 401 -23.36 -25.40 -5.05
CA LYS A 401 -23.69 -24.31 -4.10
C LYS A 401 -24.80 -24.63 -3.08
N ASP A 402 -25.80 -25.41 -3.48
CA ASP A 402 -26.94 -25.78 -2.63
C ASP A 402 -26.66 -26.96 -1.69
N TYR A 403 -25.55 -27.68 -1.92
CA TYR A 403 -25.21 -28.94 -1.26
C TYR A 403 -23.84 -28.93 -0.58
N TYR A 404 -23.00 -27.93 -0.87
CA TYR A 404 -21.62 -27.91 -0.43
C TYR A 404 -21.16 -26.52 -0.01
N SER A 405 -20.66 -26.42 1.22
CA SER A 405 -19.91 -25.27 1.71
C SER A 405 -18.55 -25.71 2.23
N ILE A 406 -17.56 -24.83 2.10
CA ILE A 406 -16.24 -25.02 2.68
C ILE A 406 -16.38 -24.73 4.17
N LYS A 407 -16.25 -25.78 4.98
CA LYS A 407 -16.29 -25.67 6.44
C LYS A 407 -14.87 -25.54 6.99
N LEU A 408 -14.59 -24.40 7.60
CA LEU A 408 -13.36 -24.16 8.36
C LEU A 408 -13.66 -24.34 9.85
N SER A 409 -12.72 -24.93 10.59
CA SER A 409 -12.84 -24.94 12.05
C SER A 409 -12.53 -23.55 12.60
N ARG A 410 -13.23 -23.14 13.66
CA ARG A 410 -12.97 -21.87 14.32
C ARG A 410 -11.52 -21.76 14.77
N LYS A 411 -10.98 -22.84 15.35
CA LYS A 411 -9.58 -22.94 15.76
C LYS A 411 -8.58 -22.63 14.64
N PHE A 412 -8.82 -23.13 13.42
CA PHE A 412 -7.94 -22.85 12.28
C PHE A 412 -7.91 -21.35 11.94
N VAL A 413 -9.07 -20.71 11.95
CA VAL A 413 -9.19 -19.27 11.68
C VAL A 413 -8.59 -18.44 12.81
N GLU A 414 -8.79 -18.85 14.07
CA GLU A 414 -8.16 -18.23 15.25
C GLU A 414 -6.63 -18.31 15.19
N ASP A 415 -6.06 -19.45 14.78
CA ASP A 415 -4.62 -19.61 14.64
C ASP A 415 -4.04 -18.67 13.56
N ILE A 416 -4.73 -18.50 12.42
CA ILE A 416 -4.35 -17.53 11.38
C ILE A 416 -4.43 -16.10 11.90
N LEU A 417 -5.56 -15.73 12.54
CA LEU A 417 -5.75 -14.39 13.12
C LEU A 417 -4.67 -14.08 14.15
N LYS A 418 -4.38 -15.03 15.04
CA LYS A 418 -3.36 -14.89 16.07
C LYS A 418 -1.98 -14.58 15.49
N GLU A 419 -1.54 -15.33 14.49
CA GLU A 419 -0.23 -15.10 13.87
C GLU A 419 -0.20 -13.78 13.09
N ALA A 420 -1.27 -13.42 12.38
CA ALA A 420 -1.38 -12.15 11.68
C ALA A 420 -1.35 -10.96 12.66
N LEU A 421 -2.08 -11.05 13.76
CA LEU A 421 -2.09 -10.06 14.84
C LEU A 421 -0.72 -9.94 15.52
N TYR A 422 -0.04 -11.06 15.83
CA TYR A 422 1.29 -11.03 16.42
C TYR A 422 2.36 -10.48 15.49
N THR A 423 2.18 -10.64 14.18
CA THR A 423 3.06 -10.03 13.18
C THR A 423 2.84 -8.52 13.09
N ALA A 424 1.58 -8.07 13.07
CA ALA A 424 1.24 -6.66 12.97
C ALA A 424 1.45 -5.88 14.27
N MET A 425 1.22 -6.51 15.41
CA MET A 425 1.31 -5.94 16.76
C MET A 425 2.17 -6.84 17.68
N PRO A 426 3.51 -6.82 17.56
CA PRO A 426 4.37 -7.77 18.27
C PRO A 426 4.23 -7.76 19.79
N LEU A 427 3.91 -6.60 20.38
CA LEU A 427 3.72 -6.48 21.83
C LEU A 427 2.45 -7.19 22.33
N LEU A 428 1.47 -7.48 21.46
CA LEU A 428 0.29 -8.28 21.80
C LEU A 428 0.68 -9.68 22.28
N LYS A 429 1.69 -10.29 21.64
CA LYS A 429 2.21 -11.62 22.01
C LYS A 429 2.75 -11.65 23.45
N PHE A 430 3.36 -10.54 23.88
CA PHE A 430 3.83 -10.37 25.25
C PHE A 430 2.66 -10.18 26.21
N LEU A 431 1.73 -9.26 25.91
CA LEU A 431 0.54 -9.00 26.74
C LEU A 431 -0.32 -10.24 26.99
N ASN A 432 -0.39 -11.16 26.02
CA ASN A 432 -1.14 -12.39 26.19
C ASN A 432 -0.55 -13.37 27.22
N ARG A 433 0.72 -13.21 27.60
CA ARG A 433 1.45 -14.12 28.51
C ARG A 433 1.69 -13.57 29.92
N VAL A 434 1.42 -12.29 30.13
CA VAL A 434 1.98 -11.52 31.25
C VAL A 434 0.85 -10.92 32.08
N GLU A 435 0.98 -10.94 33.40
CA GLU A 435 0.05 -10.28 34.32
C GLU A 435 0.34 -8.77 34.44
N GLU A 436 -0.62 -7.97 34.92
CA GLU A 436 -0.47 -6.50 34.96
C GLU A 436 0.75 -6.04 35.79
N ALA A 437 1.07 -6.73 36.89
CA ALA A 437 2.23 -6.42 37.74
C ALA A 437 3.57 -6.63 36.99
N GLU A 438 3.65 -7.70 36.21
CA GLU A 438 4.82 -7.98 35.36
C GLU A 438 4.91 -6.98 34.19
N LEU A 439 3.77 -6.53 33.66
CA LEU A 439 3.72 -5.50 32.63
C LEU A 439 4.25 -4.15 33.13
N LYS A 440 3.88 -3.72 34.34
CA LYS A 440 4.43 -2.49 34.95
C LYS A 440 5.96 -2.59 35.11
N THR A 441 6.43 -3.75 35.54
CA THR A 441 7.88 -4.04 35.64
C THR A 441 8.57 -3.98 34.28
N TYR A 442 7.96 -4.56 33.24
CA TYR A 442 8.45 -4.50 31.87
C TYR A 442 8.53 -3.06 31.35
N ILE A 443 7.45 -2.28 31.50
CA ILE A 443 7.39 -0.87 31.09
C ILE A 443 8.51 -0.09 31.79
N ALA A 444 8.66 -0.23 33.11
CA ALA A 444 9.70 0.46 33.88
C ALA A 444 11.12 0.07 33.41
N SER A 445 11.36 -1.21 33.12
CA SER A 445 12.63 -1.69 32.59
C SER A 445 12.96 -1.10 31.21
N ARG A 446 12.00 -1.13 30.27
CA ARG A 446 12.19 -0.57 28.92
C ARG A 446 12.39 0.93 28.95
N LEU A 447 11.63 1.67 29.76
CA LEU A 447 11.81 3.10 29.95
C LEU A 447 13.23 3.46 30.44
N LYS A 448 13.80 2.69 31.39
CA LYS A 448 15.19 2.87 31.84
C LYS A 448 16.20 2.62 30.71
N SER A 449 16.00 1.56 29.92
CA SER A 449 16.85 1.27 28.76
C SER A 449 16.79 2.37 27.70
N ILE A 450 15.58 2.82 27.35
CA ILE A 450 15.35 3.93 26.40
C ILE A 450 16.05 5.21 26.88
N LEU A 451 15.96 5.54 28.16
CA LEU A 451 16.63 6.72 28.73
C LEU A 451 18.16 6.65 28.56
N SER A 452 18.73 5.45 28.76
CA SER A 452 20.15 5.20 28.53
C SER A 452 20.53 5.34 27.05
N TYR A 453 19.76 4.76 26.13
CA TYR A 453 20.02 4.82 24.69
C TYR A 453 19.91 6.23 24.11
N LEU A 454 18.91 7.01 24.52
CA LEU A 454 18.78 8.41 24.12
C LEU A 454 20.00 9.24 24.55
N SER A 455 20.58 8.92 25.72
CA SER A 455 21.78 9.59 26.24
C SER A 455 23.04 9.23 25.45
N MET A 456 23.12 8.01 24.92
CA MET A 456 24.26 7.51 24.13
C MET A 456 24.18 7.88 22.63
N LYS A 457 23.11 8.53 22.17
CA LYS A 457 22.84 8.90 20.76
C LYS A 457 22.83 7.71 19.78
N SER A 458 22.59 6.50 20.26
CA SER A 458 22.37 5.31 19.42
C SER A 458 20.99 5.38 18.76
N ASP A 459 20.89 4.99 17.48
CA ASP A 459 19.67 4.95 16.64
C ASP A 459 18.40 5.60 17.25
N VAL A 460 18.35 6.93 17.13
CA VAL A 460 17.37 7.76 17.84
C VAL A 460 15.94 7.46 17.38
N PHE A 461 15.73 7.13 16.10
CA PHE A 461 14.38 6.89 15.57
C PHE A 461 13.78 5.59 16.11
N SER A 462 14.54 4.49 16.13
CA SER A 462 14.06 3.22 16.72
C SER A 462 13.83 3.35 18.23
N THR A 463 14.72 4.07 18.93
CA THR A 463 14.57 4.37 20.36
C THR A 463 13.29 5.17 20.65
N LEU A 464 12.95 6.15 19.80
CA LEU A 464 11.73 6.95 19.93
C LEU A 464 10.46 6.18 19.53
N TYR A 465 10.54 5.29 18.53
CA TYR A 465 9.46 4.36 18.22
C TYR A 465 9.14 3.45 19.40
N GLU A 466 10.19 2.94 20.05
CA GLU A 466 10.04 2.12 21.23
C GLU A 466 9.39 2.92 22.38
N LEU A 467 9.83 4.16 22.60
CA LEU A 467 9.21 5.05 23.59
C LEU A 467 7.71 5.23 23.35
N ILE A 468 7.31 5.55 22.12
CA ILE A 468 5.88 5.73 21.79
C ILE A 468 5.11 4.43 22.05
N SER A 469 5.67 3.29 21.65
CA SER A 469 5.05 1.98 21.82
C SER A 469 4.83 1.66 23.30
N ILE A 470 5.82 1.94 24.15
CA ILE A 470 5.72 1.76 25.60
C ILE A 470 4.71 2.73 26.22
N LEU A 471 4.69 3.99 25.78
CA LEU A 471 3.71 4.97 26.26
C LEU A 471 2.28 4.59 25.89
N LEU A 472 2.03 4.03 24.70
CA LEU A 472 0.71 3.53 24.32
C LEU A 472 0.22 2.40 25.23
N LEU A 473 1.10 1.50 25.68
CA LEU A 473 0.74 0.47 26.67
C LEU A 473 0.26 1.10 27.98
N SER A 474 0.84 2.23 28.40
CA SER A 474 0.40 2.98 29.59
C SER A 474 -1.05 3.49 29.46
N PHE A 475 -1.55 3.68 28.23
CA PHE A 475 -2.94 4.03 27.91
C PHE A 475 -3.79 2.80 27.54
N LYS A 476 -3.39 1.59 27.95
CA LYS A 476 -4.03 0.32 27.59
C LYS A 476 -4.26 0.17 26.07
N THR A 477 -3.34 0.68 25.24
CA THR A 477 -3.45 0.62 23.78
C THR A 477 -2.32 -0.21 23.19
N VAL A 478 -2.64 -1.17 22.34
CA VAL A 478 -1.63 -2.01 21.68
C VAL A 478 -1.03 -1.25 20.50
N PRO A 479 0.30 -1.00 20.48
CA PRO A 479 0.93 -0.27 19.41
C PRO A 479 0.96 -1.08 18.10
N GLY A 480 0.76 -0.37 16.99
CA GLY A 480 0.88 -0.91 15.64
C GLY A 480 2.30 -0.81 15.08
N PRO A 481 2.49 -1.17 13.80
CA PRO A 481 3.81 -1.21 13.18
C PRO A 481 4.31 0.19 12.74
N SER A 482 3.43 1.17 12.59
CA SER A 482 3.75 2.51 12.07
C SER A 482 4.05 3.50 13.20
N LEU A 483 5.24 4.12 13.14
CA LEU A 483 5.64 5.21 14.04
C LEU A 483 4.64 6.39 14.01
N VAL A 484 4.23 6.79 12.81
CA VAL A 484 3.34 7.95 12.60
C VAL A 484 1.95 7.66 13.16
N THR A 485 1.39 6.49 12.85
CA THR A 485 0.07 6.08 13.38
C THR A 485 0.10 6.00 14.89
N ASN A 486 1.12 5.37 15.47
CA ASN A 486 1.27 5.26 16.92
C ASN A 486 1.39 6.64 17.59
N LEU A 487 2.14 7.57 16.99
CA LEU A 487 2.30 8.93 17.49
C LEU A 487 0.99 9.71 17.49
N LEU A 488 0.21 9.64 16.41
CA LEU A 488 -1.09 10.30 16.31
C LEU A 488 -2.07 9.78 17.36
N ILE A 489 -2.15 8.46 17.51
CA ILE A 489 -3.01 7.81 18.51
C ILE A 489 -2.56 8.17 19.93
N LEU A 490 -1.25 8.19 20.20
CA LEU A 490 -0.74 8.59 21.52
C LEU A 490 -1.13 10.03 21.86
N ALA A 491 -1.01 10.96 20.90
CA ALA A 491 -1.43 12.34 21.09
C ALA A 491 -2.95 12.46 21.35
N GLN A 492 -3.77 11.67 20.66
CA GLN A 492 -5.22 11.63 20.87
C GLN A 492 -5.59 11.05 22.25
N LYS A 493 -4.98 9.93 22.64
CA LYS A 493 -5.17 9.31 23.97
C LYS A 493 -4.75 10.28 25.09
N ALA A 494 -3.63 10.98 24.93
CA ALA A 494 -3.19 11.98 25.89
C ALA A 494 -4.14 13.20 25.99
N LYS A 495 -4.76 13.63 24.87
CA LYS A 495 -5.77 14.71 24.88
C LYS A 495 -7.08 14.27 25.54
N THR A 496 -7.57 13.07 25.20
CA THR A 496 -8.84 12.53 25.72
C THR A 496 -8.77 12.15 27.20
N ALA A 497 -7.61 11.72 27.68
CA ALA A 497 -7.36 11.48 29.11
C ALA A 497 -7.48 12.74 29.98
N LYS A 498 -7.44 13.95 29.39
CA LYS A 498 -7.73 15.20 30.12
C LYS A 498 -9.22 15.40 30.40
N GLN A 499 -10.07 14.82 29.55
CA GLN A 499 -11.52 15.07 29.51
C GLN A 499 -12.32 13.92 30.15
N SER A 500 -11.70 12.75 30.33
CA SER A 500 -12.37 11.54 30.82
C SER A 500 -11.48 10.76 31.78
N SER A 501 -12.07 10.21 32.84
CA SER A 501 -11.42 9.30 33.79
C SER A 501 -11.34 7.87 33.22
N ARG A 502 -10.79 7.72 32.01
CA ARG A 502 -10.54 6.38 31.45
C ARG A 502 -9.52 5.64 32.30
N GLU A 503 -9.68 4.32 32.40
CA GLU A 503 -8.70 3.43 33.04
C GLU A 503 -7.39 3.44 32.25
N ILE A 504 -6.46 4.28 32.69
CA ILE A 504 -5.07 4.28 32.25
C ILE A 504 -4.23 3.47 33.22
N LEU A 505 -3.26 2.71 32.71
CA LEU A 505 -2.38 1.87 33.52
C LEU A 505 -1.40 2.70 34.37
N ILE A 506 -1.10 3.93 33.90
CA ILE A 506 -0.31 4.94 34.62
C ILE A 506 -1.11 6.24 34.69
N SER A 507 -1.34 6.75 35.90
CA SER A 507 -2.06 8.02 36.10
C SER A 507 -1.14 9.23 35.87
N PHE A 508 -1.36 9.94 34.76
CA PHE A 508 -0.63 11.16 34.39
C PHE A 508 -1.38 12.41 34.85
N SER A 509 -0.67 13.43 35.34
CA SER A 509 -1.26 14.74 35.58
C SER A 509 -1.52 15.48 34.26
N GLU A 510 -2.34 16.52 34.28
CA GLU A 510 -2.58 17.34 33.08
C GLU A 510 -1.28 17.94 32.50
N SER A 511 -0.34 18.31 33.38
CA SER A 511 0.98 18.80 32.98
C SER A 511 1.81 17.73 32.25
N ASP A 512 1.69 16.47 32.67
CA ASP A 512 2.40 15.35 32.06
C ASP A 512 1.78 14.99 30.70
N LEU A 513 0.44 14.99 30.63
CA LEU A 513 -0.29 14.80 29.37
C LEU A 513 0.07 15.89 28.35
N ASN A 514 0.22 17.15 28.78
CA ASN A 514 0.70 18.24 27.93
C ASN A 514 2.11 17.99 27.40
N ARG A 515 3.02 17.45 28.21
CA ARG A 515 4.38 17.08 27.76
C ARG A 515 4.36 15.94 26.75
N ILE A 516 3.51 14.93 26.93
CA ILE A 516 3.33 13.84 25.95
C ILE A 516 2.83 14.40 24.61
N VAL A 517 1.84 15.30 24.63
CA VAL A 517 1.33 15.95 23.41
C VAL A 517 2.40 16.81 22.73
N ASP A 518 3.19 17.57 23.50
CA ASP A 518 4.29 18.37 22.95
C ASP A 518 5.36 17.49 22.32
N PHE A 519 5.74 16.39 22.99
CA PHE A 519 6.64 15.38 22.46
C PHE A 519 6.16 14.84 21.11
N CYS A 520 4.89 14.41 21.02
CA CYS A 520 4.31 13.90 19.79
C CYS A 520 4.38 14.95 18.67
N ARG A 521 3.97 16.19 18.95
CA ARG A 521 4.01 17.29 17.97
C ARG A 521 5.41 17.56 17.45
N LYS A 522 6.42 17.63 18.34
CA LYS A 522 7.81 17.90 17.96
C LYS A 522 8.39 16.75 17.14
N LEU A 523 8.14 15.51 17.54
CA LEU A 523 8.61 14.33 16.81
C LEU A 523 7.96 14.21 15.43
N GLN A 524 6.68 14.55 15.27
CA GLN A 524 6.03 14.59 13.95
C GLN A 524 6.74 15.55 12.99
N ASN A 525 7.11 16.74 13.48
CA ASN A 525 7.85 17.73 12.67
C ASN A 525 9.25 17.21 12.29
N ASP A 526 9.91 16.49 13.19
CA ASP A 526 11.24 15.93 12.98
C ASP A 526 11.23 14.73 12.01
N ILE A 527 10.17 13.91 12.02
CA ILE A 527 9.94 12.84 11.04
C ILE A 527 9.81 13.45 9.64
N ASN A 528 8.99 14.49 9.48
CA ASN A 528 8.81 15.18 8.20
C ASN A 528 10.13 15.78 7.67
N ARG A 529 11.01 16.21 8.58
CA ARG A 529 12.34 16.77 8.26
C ARG A 529 13.43 15.70 8.16
N ARG A 530 13.12 14.42 8.44
CA ARG A 530 14.05 13.28 8.52
C ARG A 530 15.25 13.51 9.45
N LYS A 531 15.10 14.33 10.48
CA LYS A 531 16.15 14.66 11.43
C LYS A 531 15.55 14.98 12.79
N VAL A 532 15.98 14.25 13.82
CA VAL A 532 15.55 14.48 15.21
C VAL A 532 16.30 15.66 15.82
N SER A 533 15.56 16.61 16.37
CA SER A 533 16.09 17.78 17.05
C SER A 533 16.51 17.44 18.49
N PRO A 534 17.54 18.12 19.04
CA PRO A 534 17.91 17.97 20.46
C PRO A 534 16.76 18.29 21.42
N GLU A 535 15.87 19.20 21.02
CA GLU A 535 14.67 19.54 21.79
C GLU A 535 13.71 18.36 21.91
N THR A 536 13.46 17.62 20.82
CA THR A 536 12.62 16.41 20.85
C THR A 536 13.19 15.37 21.81
N VAL A 537 14.51 15.16 21.77
CA VAL A 537 15.19 14.23 22.69
C VAL A 537 15.05 14.68 24.14
N PHE A 538 15.22 15.98 24.42
CA PHE A 538 15.06 16.52 25.77
C PHE A 538 13.64 16.36 26.31
N VAL A 539 12.62 16.63 25.49
CA VAL A 539 11.22 16.43 25.90
C VAL A 539 10.94 14.94 26.10
N ALA A 540 11.47 14.06 25.25
CA ALA A 540 11.35 12.61 25.40
C ALA A 540 11.94 12.12 26.73
N GLN A 541 13.13 12.59 27.11
CA GLN A 541 13.76 12.27 28.41
C GLN A 541 12.87 12.67 29.58
N LYS A 542 12.31 13.88 29.56
CA LYS A 542 11.38 14.34 30.61
C LYS A 542 10.11 13.50 30.70
N VAL A 543 9.57 13.08 29.55
CA VAL A 543 8.39 12.19 29.51
C VAL A 543 8.73 10.83 30.14
N ILE A 544 9.92 10.28 29.84
CA ILE A 544 10.39 9.02 30.43
C ILE A 544 10.55 9.12 31.94
N GLU A 545 11.24 10.16 32.44
CA GLU A 545 11.44 10.40 33.88
C GLU A 545 10.10 10.52 34.60
N THR A 546 9.15 11.24 33.99
CA THR A 546 7.78 11.39 34.52
C THR A 546 7.08 10.03 34.59
N ALA A 547 7.07 9.26 33.50
CA ALA A 547 6.45 7.94 33.47
C ALA A 547 7.07 6.97 34.49
N LEU A 548 8.40 6.98 34.64
CA LEU A 548 9.12 6.17 35.63
C LEU A 548 8.72 6.51 37.07
N SER A 549 8.59 7.80 37.40
CA SER A 549 8.18 8.25 38.74
C SER A 549 6.74 7.89 39.13
N LYS A 550 5.92 7.48 38.16
CA LYS A 550 4.53 7.04 38.38
C LYS A 550 4.38 5.51 38.43
N LEU A 551 5.44 4.77 38.12
CA LEU A 551 5.50 3.31 38.12
C LEU A 551 6.16 2.73 39.38
N ILE A 552 6.87 3.58 40.14
CA ILE A 552 7.45 3.32 41.47
C ILE A 552 6.44 3.81 42.50
#